data_AF-A0A1I4CBS4-F1
#
_entry.id   AF-A0A1I4CBS4-F1
#
_cell.length_a   1.000
_cell.length_b   1.000
_cell.length_c   1.000
_cell.angle_alpha   90.00
_cell.angle_beta   90.00
_cell.angle_gamma   90.00
#
_symmetry.space_group_name_H-M   'P 1'
#
loop_
_entity.id
_entity.type
_entity.pdbx_description
1 polymer ?
#
loop_
_entity_poly.entity_id
_entity_poly.type
_entity_poly.pdbx_seq_one_letter_code
_entity_poly.pdbx_strand_id
1 'polypeptide(L)'
;MDPSTQALLLPAIIVVSGLPILIAAVLVARGNLHLLNGLDASRLRDPAATAARFARLLALMAIAIFVSALGYYWAHGDDGRTLWVTVALLVAVNGLAVALMLALARAKRDYRKPRDDERAGRR
;
A
#
# COMPACT_ATOMS: atom_id res chain seq x y z
N MET A 1 -22.72 17.21 -21.21
CA MET A 1 -21.31 17.04 -20.80
C MET A 1 -20.51 16.75 -22.03
N ASP A 2 -19.43 17.49 -22.27
CA ASP A 2 -18.60 17.26 -23.45
C ASP A 2 -17.88 15.90 -23.35
N PRO A 3 -17.68 15.20 -24.47
CA PRO A 3 -16.99 13.90 -24.49
C PRO A 3 -15.57 13.98 -23.91
N SER A 4 -14.91 15.14 -24.05
CA SER A 4 -13.63 15.44 -23.42
C SER A 4 -13.70 15.50 -21.89
N THR A 5 -14.81 16.00 -21.33
CA THR A 5 -15.03 16.01 -19.87
C THR A 5 -15.21 14.60 -19.34
N GLN A 6 -15.94 13.74 -20.06
CA GLN A 6 -16.13 12.34 -19.68
C GLN A 6 -14.82 11.54 -19.73
N ALA A 7 -13.96 11.80 -20.72
CA ALA A 7 -12.65 11.16 -20.83
C ALA A 7 -11.72 11.46 -19.65
N LEU A 8 -11.86 12.63 -19.02
CA LEU A 8 -11.02 13.08 -17.90
C LEU A 8 -11.62 12.77 -16.53
N LEU A 9 -12.94 12.59 -16.45
CA LEU A 9 -13.63 12.42 -15.17
C LEU A 9 -13.17 11.16 -14.44
N LEU A 10 -13.11 10.02 -15.13
CA LEU A 10 -12.65 8.76 -14.53
C LEU A 10 -11.15 8.82 -14.11
N PRO A 11 -10.21 9.24 -14.97
CA PRO A 11 -8.81 9.45 -14.55
C PRO A 11 -8.67 10.40 -13.36
N ALA A 12 -9.42 11.51 -13.34
CA ALA A 12 -9.36 12.47 -12.24
C ALA A 12 -9.80 11.85 -10.91
N ILE A 13 -10.90 11.09 -10.91
CA ILE A 13 -11.37 10.36 -9.71
C ILE A 13 -10.30 9.37 -9.22
N ILE A 14 -9.66 8.64 -10.13
CA ILE A 14 -8.62 7.66 -9.79
C ILE A 14 -7.41 8.36 -9.16
N VAL A 15 -6.94 9.46 -9.74
CA VAL A 15 -5.82 10.25 -9.20
C VAL A 15 -6.15 10.76 -7.80
N VAL A 16 -7.31 11.40 -7.63
CA VAL A 16 -7.73 11.93 -6.32
C VAL A 16 -7.83 10.79 -5.29
N SER A 17 -8.35 9.64 -5.69
CA SER A 17 -8.50 8.46 -4.84
C SER A 17 -7.16 7.78 -4.49
N GLY A 18 -6.13 7.94 -5.32
CA GLY A 18 -4.77 7.44 -5.04
C GLY A 18 -3.98 8.29 -4.05
N LEU A 19 -4.34 9.56 -3.86
CA LEU A 19 -3.62 10.49 -2.97
C LEU A 19 -3.53 10.01 -1.51
N PRO A 20 -4.61 9.52 -0.86
CA PRO A 20 -4.52 9.03 0.51
C PRO A 20 -3.49 7.90 0.69
N ILE A 21 -3.35 7.02 -0.31
CA ILE A 21 -2.38 5.91 -0.29
C ILE A 21 -0.94 6.46 -0.38
N LEU A 22 -0.72 7.45 -1.24
CA LEU A 22 0.58 8.11 -1.33
C LEU A 22 0.95 8.85 -0.03
N ILE A 23 -0.02 9.56 0.56
CA ILE A 23 0.16 10.23 1.86
C ILE A 23 0.52 9.19 2.93
N ALA A 24 -0.20 8.06 2.99
CA ALA A 24 0.11 6.97 3.90
C ALA A 24 1.54 6.43 3.67
N ALA A 25 1.98 6.27 2.43
CA ALA A 25 3.34 5.86 2.10
C ALA A 25 4.40 6.81 2.69
N VAL A 26 4.21 8.12 2.53
CA VAL A 26 5.12 9.15 3.05
C VAL A 26 5.11 9.17 4.58
N LEU A 27 3.94 9.08 5.21
CA LEU A 27 3.84 9.05 6.67
C LEU A 27 4.52 7.79 7.25
N VAL A 28 4.32 6.63 6.63
CA VAL A 28 5.00 5.39 7.02
C VAL A 28 6.51 5.51 6.82
N ALA A 29 6.97 6.11 5.72
CA ALA A 29 8.40 6.36 5.47
C ALA A 29 9.05 7.24 6.55
N ARG A 30 8.28 8.19 7.10
CA ARG A 30 8.70 9.08 8.20
C ARG A 30 8.69 8.40 9.58
N GLY A 31 8.36 7.11 9.66
CA GLY A 31 8.39 6.34 10.90
C GLY A 31 7.06 6.27 11.66
N ASN A 32 5.95 6.75 11.09
CA ASN A 32 4.61 6.62 11.69
C ASN A 32 4.03 5.21 11.50
N LEU A 33 4.77 4.20 11.97
CA LEU A 33 4.38 2.78 11.94
C LEU A 33 3.08 2.50 12.72
N HIS A 34 2.69 3.37 13.66
CA HIS A 34 1.42 3.22 14.39
C HIS A 34 0.21 3.17 13.43
N LEU A 35 0.31 3.81 12.26
CA LEU A 35 -0.75 3.86 11.25
C LEU A 35 -1.01 2.46 10.64
N LEU A 36 -0.01 1.58 10.69
CA LEU A 36 -0.12 0.20 10.23
C LEU A 36 -0.57 -0.70 11.38
N ASN A 37 -1.86 -0.60 11.70
CA ASN A 37 -2.57 -1.54 12.59
C ASN A 37 -1.91 -1.73 13.98
N GLY A 38 -1.46 -0.62 14.58
CA GLY A 38 -0.92 -0.63 15.94
C GLY A 38 0.44 -1.28 16.09
N LEU A 39 1.24 -1.34 15.02
CA LEU A 39 2.64 -1.77 15.11
C LEU A 39 3.41 -0.84 16.05
N ASP A 40 3.64 -1.33 17.27
CA ASP A 40 4.54 -0.74 18.25
C ASP A 40 6.00 -0.89 17.80
N ALA A 41 6.57 0.20 17.27
CA ALA A 41 7.94 0.26 16.77
C ALA A 41 9.00 -0.16 17.81
N SER A 42 8.69 -0.06 19.10
CA SER A 42 9.58 -0.45 20.20
C SER A 42 9.81 -1.96 20.33
N ARG A 43 8.91 -2.78 19.78
CA ARG A 43 8.96 -4.26 19.87
C ARG A 43 9.55 -4.93 18.64
N LEU A 44 9.77 -4.16 17.57
CA LEU A 44 10.38 -4.63 16.32
C LEU A 44 11.90 -4.63 16.46
N ARG A 45 12.54 -5.72 16.02
CA ARG A 45 14.00 -5.84 16.00
C ARG A 45 14.67 -4.78 15.10
N ASP A 46 13.99 -4.41 14.01
CA ASP A 46 14.49 -3.41 13.06
C ASP A 46 13.32 -2.58 12.45
N PRO A 47 12.88 -1.51 13.14
CA PRO A 47 11.68 -0.75 12.77
C PRO A 47 11.88 0.08 11.49
N ALA A 48 13.09 0.61 11.25
CA ALA A 48 13.37 1.46 10.10
C ALA A 48 13.32 0.68 8.77
N ALA A 49 13.91 -0.51 8.73
CA ALA A 49 13.86 -1.38 7.55
C ALA A 49 12.42 -1.83 7.24
N THR A 50 11.64 -2.10 8.29
CA THR A 50 10.23 -2.48 8.17
C THR A 50 9.38 -1.33 7.63
N ALA A 51 9.54 -0.12 8.18
CA ALA A 51 8.88 1.10 7.69
C ALA A 51 9.21 1.40 6.23
N ALA A 52 10.49 1.32 5.84
CA ALA A 52 10.92 1.55 4.46
C ALA A 52 10.28 0.54 3.49
N ARG A 53 10.14 -0.73 3.89
CA ARG A 53 9.50 -1.77 3.08
C ARG A 53 8.00 -1.50 2.89
N PHE A 54 7.29 -1.16 3.96
CA PHE A 54 5.86 -0.82 3.88
C PHE A 54 5.63 0.46 3.06
N ALA A 55 6.43 1.49 3.30
CA ALA A 55 6.38 2.72 2.53
C ALA A 55 6.58 2.45 1.03
N ARG A 56 7.54 1.59 0.67
CA ARG A 56 7.80 1.22 -0.72
C ARG A 56 6.63 0.47 -1.36
N LEU A 57 6.01 -0.45 -0.62
CA LEU A 57 4.83 -1.17 -1.12
C LEU A 57 3.62 -0.24 -1.30
N LEU A 58 3.38 0.68 -0.36
CA LEU A 58 2.33 1.69 -0.49
C LEU A 58 2.60 2.67 -1.64
N ALA A 59 3.86 3.08 -1.82
CA ALA A 59 4.27 3.94 -2.94
C ALA A 59 4.08 3.23 -4.29
N LEU A 60 4.46 1.95 -4.39
CA LEU A 60 4.19 1.14 -5.59
C LEU A 60 2.70 1.02 -5.89
N MET A 61 1.86 0.92 -4.85
CA MET A 61 0.41 0.87 -5.01
C MET A 61 -0.16 2.21 -5.52
N ALA A 62 0.30 3.33 -4.96
CA ALA A 62 -0.06 4.66 -5.48
C ALA A 62 0.40 4.86 -6.94
N ILE A 63 1.62 4.43 -7.27
CA ILE A 63 2.14 4.49 -8.65
C ILE A 63 1.27 3.65 -9.59
N ALA A 64 0.90 2.42 -9.21
CA ALA A 64 0.04 1.57 -10.03
C ALA A 64 -1.34 2.23 -10.30
N ILE A 65 -1.90 2.90 -9.29
CA ILE A 65 -3.17 3.65 -9.42
C ILE A 65 -3.00 4.88 -10.34
N PHE A 66 -1.90 5.62 -10.25
CA PHE A 66 -1.68 6.77 -11.13
C PHE A 66 -1.40 6.35 -12.57
N VAL A 67 -0.67 5.26 -12.78
CA VAL A 67 -0.43 4.68 -14.11
C VAL A 67 -1.74 4.20 -14.71
N SER A 68 -2.64 3.60 -13.93
CA SER A 68 -3.94 3.18 -14.45
C SER A 68 -4.80 4.36 -14.88
N ALA A 69 -4.75 5.51 -14.18
CA ALA A 69 -5.44 6.72 -14.62
C ALA A 69 -5.03 7.14 -16.05
N LEU A 70 -3.73 7.05 -16.36
CA LEU A 70 -3.22 7.29 -17.71
C LEU A 70 -3.70 6.21 -18.70
N GLY A 71 -3.72 4.95 -18.26
CA GLY A 71 -4.27 3.83 -19.01
C GLY A 71 -5.75 4.03 -19.37
N TYR A 72 -6.57 4.49 -18.43
CA TYR A 72 -8.00 4.75 -18.66
C TYR A 72 -8.24 5.93 -19.59
N TYR A 73 -7.40 6.97 -19.51
CA TYR A 73 -7.44 8.07 -20.47
C TYR A 73 -7.13 7.58 -21.89
N TRP A 74 -6.11 6.73 -22.05
CA TRP A 74 -5.75 6.15 -23.34
C TRP A 74 -6.78 5.13 -23.87
N ALA A 75 -7.43 4.39 -22.97
CA ALA A 75 -8.44 3.39 -23.31
C ALA A 75 -9.83 3.99 -23.59
N HIS A 76 -10.00 5.31 -23.48
CA HIS A 76 -11.29 5.96 -23.63
C HIS A 76 -11.96 5.62 -24.98
N GLY A 77 -13.21 5.15 -24.90
CA GLY A 77 -14.01 4.77 -26.08
C GLY A 77 -13.76 3.35 -26.60
N ASP A 78 -12.90 2.55 -25.95
CA ASP A 78 -12.66 1.14 -26.28
C ASP A 78 -12.83 0.27 -25.03
N ASP A 79 -13.92 -0.50 -24.99
CA ASP A 79 -14.26 -1.37 -23.86
C ASP A 79 -13.22 -2.48 -23.64
N GLY A 80 -12.59 -2.97 -24.72
CA GLY A 80 -11.55 -3.99 -24.65
C GLY A 80 -10.29 -3.47 -23.97
N ARG A 81 -9.81 -2.28 -24.38
CA ARG A 81 -8.67 -1.63 -23.73
C ARG A 81 -8.98 -1.29 -22.28
N THR A 82 -10.19 -0.80 -22.01
CA THR A 82 -10.64 -0.46 -20.66
C THR A 82 -10.64 -1.70 -19.75
N LEU A 83 -11.10 -2.84 -20.28
CA LEU A 83 -11.07 -4.12 -19.56
C LEU A 83 -9.64 -4.54 -19.24
N TRP A 84 -8.71 -4.46 -20.19
CA TRP A 84 -7.30 -4.78 -19.96
C TRP A 84 -6.64 -3.91 -18.90
N VAL A 85 -6.87 -2.59 -18.94
CA VAL A 85 -6.38 -1.66 -17.91
C VAL A 85 -6.96 -2.02 -16.53
N THR A 86 -8.25 -2.36 -16.48
CA THR A 86 -8.92 -2.76 -15.24
C THR A 86 -8.35 -4.05 -14.67
N VAL A 87 -8.16 -5.08 -15.50
CA VAL A 87 -7.56 -6.35 -15.08
C VAL A 87 -6.12 -6.16 -14.62
N ALA A 88 -5.32 -5.37 -15.35
CA ALA A 88 -3.94 -5.07 -14.96
C ALA A 88 -3.88 -4.34 -13.61
N LEU A 89 -4.74 -3.34 -13.41
CA LEU A 89 -4.85 -2.61 -12.14
C LEU A 89 -5.28 -3.55 -11.01
N LEU A 90 -6.27 -4.41 -11.26
CA LEU A 90 -6.75 -5.39 -10.29
C LEU A 90 -5.62 -6.32 -9.85
N VAL A 91 -4.87 -6.90 -10.79
CA VAL A 91 -3.74 -7.78 -10.49
C VAL A 91 -2.65 -7.03 -9.72
N ALA A 92 -2.31 -5.80 -10.12
CA ALA A 92 -1.29 -5.00 -9.46
C ALA A 92 -1.67 -4.66 -8.01
N VAL A 93 -2.87 -4.14 -7.78
CA VAL A 93 -3.34 -3.73 -6.45
C VAL A 93 -3.49 -4.94 -5.53
N ASN A 94 -4.08 -6.04 -6.01
CA ASN A 94 -4.24 -7.24 -5.20
C ASN A 94 -2.89 -7.91 -4.89
N GLY A 95 -1.99 -8.00 -5.87
CA GLY A 95 -0.65 -8.52 -5.66
C GLY A 95 0.13 -7.72 -4.60
N LEU A 96 0.03 -6.39 -4.66
CA LEU A 96 0.65 -5.50 -3.67
C LEU A 96 -0.02 -5.60 -2.29
N ALA A 97 -1.35 -5.75 -2.23
CA ALA A 97 -2.08 -5.97 -0.98
C ALA A 97 -1.64 -7.28 -0.30
N VAL A 98 -1.50 -8.37 -1.06
CA VAL A 98 -0.97 -9.64 -0.54
C VAL A 98 0.47 -9.48 -0.07
N ALA A 99 1.32 -8.78 -0.83
CA ALA A 99 2.70 -8.50 -0.41
C ALA A 99 2.76 -7.68 0.89
N LEU A 100 1.87 -6.71 1.07
CA LEU A 100 1.70 -5.94 2.31
C LEU A 100 1.28 -6.85 3.47
N MET A 101 0.29 -7.72 3.28
CA MET A 101 -0.16 -8.66 4.31
C MET A 101 0.95 -9.64 4.70
N LEU A 102 1.71 -10.16 3.74
CA LEU A 102 2.85 -11.04 4.00
C LEU A 102 3.98 -10.32 4.73
N ALA A 103 4.27 -9.07 4.36
CA ALA A 103 5.24 -8.24 5.09
C ALA A 103 4.79 -7.99 6.53
N LEU A 104 3.50 -7.73 6.75
CA LEU A 104 2.91 -7.57 8.08
C LEU A 104 2.93 -8.85 8.91
N ALA A 105 2.57 -9.98 8.32
CA ALA A 105 2.63 -11.28 8.98
C ALA A 105 4.07 -11.64 9.39
N ARG A 106 5.05 -11.33 8.54
CA ARG A 106 6.47 -11.56 8.83
C ARG A 106 6.98 -10.62 9.94
N ALA A 107 6.65 -9.33 9.86
CA ALA A 107 6.99 -8.37 10.90
C ALA A 107 6.38 -8.77 12.26
N LYS A 108 5.13 -9.24 12.29
CA LYS A 108 4.48 -9.77 13.51
C LYS A 108 5.13 -11.05 14.05
N ARG A 109 5.68 -11.92 13.21
CA ARG A 109 6.47 -13.08 13.66
C ARG A 109 7.80 -12.68 14.28
N ASP A 110 8.39 -11.60 13.78
CA ASP A 110 9.64 -11.03 14.29
C ASP A 110 9.43 -10.14 15.53
N TYR A 111 8.18 -9.93 15.98
CA TYR A 111 7.92 -9.35 17.30
C TYR A 111 8.61 -10.22 18.35
N ARG A 112 9.46 -9.58 19.16
CA ARG A 112 10.16 -10.19 20.27
C ARG A 112 9.14 -10.97 21.12
N LYS A 113 9.28 -12.30 21.18
CA LYS A 113 8.57 -13.11 22.19
C LYS A 113 8.80 -12.42 23.55
N PRO A 114 7.77 -12.29 24.40
CA PRO A 114 7.99 -11.87 25.77
C PRO A 114 9.14 -12.69 26.32
N ARG A 115 10.09 -12.04 26.96
CA ARG A 115 11.17 -12.72 27.65
C ARG A 115 10.48 -13.55 28.74
N ASP A 116 10.31 -14.85 28.48
CA ASP A 116 9.88 -15.84 29.47
C ASP A 116 11.01 -16.12 30.48
N ASP A 117 12.15 -15.43 30.34
CA ASP A 117 13.26 -15.50 31.26
C ASP A 117 12.91 -14.79 32.59
N GLU A 118 12.90 -15.60 33.66
CA GLU A 118 13.40 -15.25 35.00
C GLU A 118 12.45 -14.66 36.05
N ARG A 119 11.13 -14.91 35.94
CA ARG A 119 10.33 -15.14 37.17
C ARG A 119 10.56 -16.54 37.78
N ALA A 120 11.37 -17.37 37.13
CA ALA A 120 11.79 -18.70 37.61
C ALA A 120 12.94 -18.67 38.65
N GLY A 121 13.46 -17.50 39.03
CA GLY A 121 14.60 -17.37 39.96
C GLY A 121 14.28 -16.86 41.37
N ARG A 122 13.01 -16.73 41.75
CA ARG A 122 12.62 -16.38 43.13
C ARG A 122 11.79 -17.50 43.74
N ARG A 123 12.41 -18.59 44.17
CA ARG A 123 11.97 -19.41 45.31
C ARG A 123 13.17 -20.06 45.96
#